data_AF-A0A919WEZ7-F1
#
_entry.id   AF-A0A919WEZ7-F1
#
_cell.length_a   1.000
_cell.length_b   1.000
_cell.length_c   1.000
_cell.angle_alpha   90.00
_cell.angle_beta   90.00
_cell.angle_gamma   90.00
#
_symmetry.space_group_name_H-M   'P 1'
#
loop_
_entity.id
_entity.type
_entity.pdbx_description
1 polymer ?
#
loop_
_entity_poly.entity_id
_entity_poly.type
_entity_poly.pdbx_seq_one_letter_code
_entity_poly.pdbx_strand_id
1 'polypeptide(L)'
;MTNYQNIDWEHIKKQGSQIIMIDVDHPNMIKVVENDLVSEREELLTVDKYITHQSNPYGPTGLVNVYEIVERAVDNRNNLILFVRNNTIKYER
;
A
#
# COMPACT_ATOMS: atom_id res chain seq x y z
N MET A 1 12.40 -2.07 5.34
CA MET A 1 11.37 -3.03 5.79
C MET A 1 10.03 -2.36 5.57
N THR A 2 9.21 -2.90 4.68
CA THR A 2 7.81 -2.48 4.58
C THR A 2 7.15 -2.85 5.90
N ASN A 3 6.72 -1.86 6.69
CA ASN A 3 6.08 -2.10 7.98
C ASN A 3 4.67 -2.64 7.73
N TYR A 4 4.54 -3.96 7.67
CA TYR A 4 3.25 -4.62 7.69
C TYR A 4 2.73 -4.64 9.13
N GLN A 5 1.54 -4.10 9.34
CA GLN A 5 0.85 -4.17 10.62
C GLN A 5 -0.25 -5.23 10.54
N ASN A 6 -0.45 -5.98 11.63
CA ASN A 6 -1.65 -6.81 11.78
C ASN A 6 -2.87 -5.89 11.75
N ILE A 7 -3.93 -6.32 11.07
CA ILE A 7 -5.12 -5.50 10.91
C ILE A 7 -5.79 -5.20 12.26
N ASP A 8 -5.79 -3.92 12.65
CA ASP A 8 -6.74 -3.39 13.63
C ASP A 8 -7.93 -2.77 12.88
N TRP A 9 -8.92 -3.62 12.58
CA TRP A 9 -10.16 -3.19 11.92
C TRP A 9 -10.91 -2.15 12.76
N GLU A 10 -10.75 -2.14 14.08
CA GLU A 10 -11.39 -1.15 14.95
C GLU A 10 -10.73 0.22 14.82
N HIS A 11 -9.42 0.28 14.54
CA HIS A 11 -8.72 1.51 14.22
C HIS A 11 -9.14 2.06 12.83
N ILE A 12 -9.19 1.19 11.83
CA ILE A 12 -9.66 1.54 10.47
C ILE A 12 -11.11 2.04 10.50
N LYS A 13 -11.98 1.43 11.31
CA LYS A 13 -13.36 1.91 11.46
C LYS A 13 -13.45 3.29 12.11
N LYS A 14 -12.44 3.74 12.86
CA LYS A 14 -12.48 5.05 13.55
C LYS A 14 -12.05 6.21 12.67
N GLN A 15 -11.23 5.97 11.64
CA GLN A 15 -10.71 6.99 10.73
C GLN A 15 -11.28 6.79 9.32
N GLY A 16 -11.77 7.85 8.69
CA GLY A 16 -12.32 7.81 7.32
C GLY A 16 -11.35 8.37 6.29
N SER A 17 -11.68 8.20 5.00
CA SER A 17 -10.90 8.72 3.86
C SER A 17 -9.45 8.21 3.75
N GLN A 18 -9.15 7.06 4.33
CA GLN A 18 -7.82 6.44 4.25
C GLN A 18 -7.64 5.63 2.95
N ILE A 19 -6.39 5.31 2.61
CA ILE A 19 -6.04 4.33 1.56
C ILE A 19 -5.42 3.12 2.25
N ILE A 20 -6.02 1.95 2.02
CA ILE A 20 -5.67 0.69 2.67
C ILE A 20 -5.28 -0.30 1.60
N MET A 21 -4.07 -0.84 1.67
CA MET A 21 -3.62 -1.91 0.79
C MET A 21 -3.68 -3.24 1.53
N ILE A 22 -4.38 -4.22 0.96
CA ILE A 22 -4.51 -5.59 1.46
C ILE A 22 -3.74 -6.50 0.50
N ASP A 23 -2.74 -7.22 1.00
CA ASP A 23 -2.03 -8.23 0.22
C ASP A 23 -2.94 -9.46 0.02
N VAL A 24 -3.28 -9.80 -1.23
CA VAL A 24 -4.18 -10.93 -1.52
C VAL A 24 -3.56 -12.28 -1.22
N ASP A 25 -2.23 -12.39 -1.26
CA ASP A 25 -1.51 -13.62 -0.96
C ASP A 25 -1.31 -13.75 0.56
N HIS A 26 -1.32 -12.63 1.29
CA HIS A 26 -1.20 -12.55 2.75
C HIS A 26 -2.24 -11.59 3.36
N PRO A 27 -3.54 -11.95 3.38
CA PRO A 27 -4.64 -11.04 3.71
C PRO A 27 -4.64 -10.52 5.15
N ASN A 28 -3.77 -11.07 6.00
CA ASN A 28 -3.60 -10.64 7.38
C ASN A 28 -2.70 -9.39 7.50
N MET A 29 -2.01 -9.02 6.41
CA MET A 29 -1.08 -7.91 6.36
C MET A 29 -1.68 -6.74 5.60
N ILE A 30 -1.77 -5.59 6.27
CA ILE A 30 -2.20 -4.34 5.64
C ILE A 30 -1.11 -3.29 5.68
N LYS A 31 -1.17 -2.41 4.68
CA LYS A 31 -0.42 -1.17 4.66
C LYS A 31 -1.41 -0.01 4.53
N VAL A 32 -1.43 0.86 5.52
CA VAL A 32 -2.13 2.15 5.41
C VAL A 32 -1.17 3.13 4.77
N VAL A 33 -1.61 3.78 3.69
CA VAL A 33 -0.84 4.84 3.03
C VAL A 33 -1.11 6.13 3.81
N GLU A 34 -0.05 6.79 4.30
CA GLU A 34 -0.18 7.97 5.15
C GLU A 34 -0.79 9.17 4.38
N ASN A 35 -1.56 10.00 5.10
CA ASN A 35 -2.44 11.05 4.55
C ASN A 35 -1.74 12.17 3.76
N ASP A 36 -0.42 12.25 3.79
CA ASP A 36 0.33 13.27 3.04
C ASP A 36 0.32 13.00 1.52
N LEU A 37 -0.22 11.84 1.12
CA LEU A 37 -0.37 11.36 -0.26
C LEU A 37 -1.81 11.48 -0.78
N VAL A 38 -2.65 12.37 -0.24
CA VAL A 38 -4.03 12.59 -0.72
C VAL A 38 -4.09 12.90 -2.23
N SER A 39 -3.02 13.45 -2.82
CA SER A 39 -2.89 13.60 -4.28
C SER A 39 -2.79 12.28 -5.05
N GLU A 40 -2.36 11.18 -4.43
CA GLU A 40 -2.26 9.86 -5.06
C GLU A 40 -3.62 9.13 -5.14
N ARG A 41 -4.66 9.58 -4.44
CA ARG A 41 -5.94 8.86 -4.39
C ARG A 41 -6.59 8.73 -5.78
N GLU A 42 -6.63 9.83 -6.54
CA GLU A 42 -7.20 9.83 -7.90
C GLU A 42 -6.35 8.99 -8.85
N GLU A 43 -5.02 9.06 -8.69
CA GLU A 43 -4.10 8.25 -9.49
C GLU A 43 -4.30 6.75 -9.23
N LEU A 44 -4.41 6.33 -7.96
CA LEU A 44 -4.63 4.94 -7.55
C LEU A 44 -5.96 4.34 -8.05
N LEU A 45 -6.95 5.18 -8.35
CA LEU A 45 -8.19 4.74 -9.00
C LEU A 45 -7.99 4.40 -10.48
N THR A 46 -6.94 4.92 -11.12
CA THR A 46 -6.72 4.81 -12.58
C THR A 46 -5.53 3.93 -12.97
N VAL A 47 -4.51 3.80 -12.12
CA VAL A 47 -3.32 2.99 -12.41
C VAL A 47 -3.52 1.53 -11.99
N ASP A 48 -2.96 0.59 -12.74
CA ASP A 48 -2.98 -0.85 -12.39
C ASP A 48 -1.86 -1.27 -11.45
N LYS A 49 -0.85 -0.42 -11.28
CA LYS A 49 0.33 -0.71 -10.44
C LYS A 49 0.71 0.51 -9.65
N TYR A 50 1.03 0.30 -8.38
CA TYR A 50 1.62 1.30 -7.50
C TYR A 50 3.05 0.88 -7.14
N ILE A 51 4.01 1.81 -7.20
CA ILE A 51 5.43 1.48 -7.03
C ILE A 51 6.01 2.33 -5.92
N THR A 52 6.69 1.68 -4.97
CA THR A 52 7.42 2.38 -3.90
C THR A 52 8.88 1.99 -3.90
N HIS A 53 9.75 2.95 -3.56
CA HIS A 53 11.19 2.77 -3.51
C HIS A 53 11.66 2.93 -2.06
N GLN A 54 12.45 1.99 -1.57
CA GLN A 54 13.20 2.11 -0.32
C GLN A 54 14.69 2.01 -0.63
N SER A 55 15.43 3.10 -0.42
CA SER A 55 16.88 3.09 -0.56
C SER A 55 17.53 2.83 0.79
N ASN A 56 18.58 2.01 0.84
CA ASN A 56 19.40 1.87 2.03
C ASN A 56 20.24 3.15 2.20
N PRO A 57 20.15 3.87 3.33
CA PRO A 57 20.94 5.07 3.55
C PRO A 57 22.45 4.81 3.65
N TYR A 58 22.88 3.55 3.83
CA TYR A 58 24.28 3.17 4.08
C TYR A 58 24.96 2.42 2.91
N GLY A 59 24.33 2.29 1.74
CA GLY A 59 24.95 1.60 0.60
C GLY A 59 24.14 1.65 -0.69
N PRO A 60 24.69 1.14 -1.81
CA PRO A 60 24.08 1.24 -3.14
C PRO A 60 22.91 0.27 -3.37
N THR A 61 22.32 -0.25 -2.30
CA THR A 61 21.28 -1.28 -2.35
C THR A 61 19.93 -0.70 -1.97
N GLY A 62 18.88 -1.25 -2.55
CA GLY A 62 17.52 -0.84 -2.22
C GLY A 62 16.49 -1.88 -2.62
N LEU A 63 15.25 -1.54 -2.33
CA LEU A 63 14.08 -2.34 -2.64
C LEU A 63 13.11 -1.50 -3.47
N VAL A 64 12.59 -2.09 -4.52
CA VAL A 64 11.42 -1.60 -5.24
C VAL A 64 10.28 -2.55 -4.93
N ASN A 65 9.21 -2.04 -4.33
CA ASN A 65 7.98 -2.82 -4.16
C ASN A 65 7.01 -2.39 -5.26
N VAL A 66 6.60 -3.34 -6.09
CA VAL A 66 5.58 -3.18 -7.11
C VAL A 66 4.30 -3.85 -6.63
N TYR A 67 3.29 -3.05 -6.32
CA TYR A 67 1.98 -3.51 -5.91
C TYR A 67 1.06 -3.53 -7.12
N GLU A 68 0.76 -4.72 -7.65
CA GLU A 68 -0.22 -4.91 -8.71
C GLU A 68 -1.62 -4.86 -8.12
N ILE A 69 -2.46 -3.93 -8.59
CA ILE A 69 -3.81 -3.72 -8.09
C ILE A 69 -4.75 -4.70 -8.79
N VAL A 70 -5.20 -5.69 -8.03
CA VAL A 70 -6.12 -6.74 -8.49
C VAL A 70 -7.56 -6.22 -8.45
N GLU A 71 -7.93 -5.52 -7.38
CA GLU A 71 -9.27 -5.00 -7.18
C GLU A 71 -9.26 -3.72 -6.35
N ARG A 72 -10.27 -2.87 -6.56
CA ARG A 72 -10.44 -1.59 -5.88
C ARG A 72 -11.85 -1.54 -5.31
N ALA A 73 -11.98 -1.16 -4.04
CA ALA A 73 -13.26 -0.97 -3.39
C ALA A 73 -13.26 0.33 -2.57
N VAL A 74 -14.43 0.94 -2.41
CA VAL A 74 -14.61 2.06 -1.49
C VAL A 74 -15.65 1.64 -0.47
N ASP A 75 -15.33 1.78 0.82
CA ASP A 75 -16.25 1.45 1.90
C ASP A 75 -17.22 2.61 2.22
N ASN A 76 -18.14 2.35 3.16
CA ASN A 76 -19.13 3.34 3.62
C ASN A 76 -18.54 4.53 4.41
N ARG A 77 -17.23 4.51 4.70
CA ARG A 77 -16.48 5.59 5.35
C ARG A 77 -15.52 6.28 4.38
N ASN A 78 -15.70 6.03 3.08
CA ASN A 78 -14.88 6.58 2.00
C ASN A 78 -13.41 6.15 2.06
N ASN A 79 -13.10 5.02 2.72
CA ASN A 79 -11.78 4.43 2.62
C ASN A 79 -11.60 3.77 1.25
N LEU A 80 -10.49 4.04 0.57
CA LEU A 80 -10.11 3.33 -0.64
C LEU A 80 -9.35 2.06 -0.24
N ILE A 81 -9.91 0.91 -0.56
CA ILE A 81 -9.32 -0.40 -0.31
C ILE A 81 -8.76 -0.92 -1.62
N LEU A 82 -7.45 -1.18 -1.65
CA LEU A 82 -6.72 -1.74 -2.77
C LEU A 82 -6.31 -3.17 -2.42
N PHE A 83 -6.84 -4.13 -3.16
CA PHE A 83 -6.41 -5.52 -3.09
C PHE A 83 -5.23 -5.67 -4.03
N VAL A 84 -4.06 -6.01 -3.50
CA VAL A 84 -2.80 -5.99 -4.25
C VAL A 84 -2.03 -7.29 -4.16
N ARG A 85 -1.27 -7.61 -5.21
CA ARG A 85 -0.15 -8.55 -5.13
C ARG A 85 1.15 -7.78 -5.04
N ASN A 86 1.96 -8.07 -4.03
CA ASN A 86 3.24 -7.40 -3.86
C ASN A 86 4.38 -8.20 -4.49
N ASN A 87 5.16 -7.55 -5.35
CA ASN A 87 6.42 -8.06 -5.85
C ASN A 87 7.57 -7.16 -5.40
N THR A 88 8.46 -7.70 -4.56
CA THR A 88 9.63 -6.98 -4.03
C THR A 88 10.87 -7.33 -4.84
N ILE A 89 11.42 -6.35 -5.52
CA ILE A 89 12.64 -6.47 -6.32
C ILE A 89 13.79 -5.82 -5.54
N LYS A 90 14.82 -6.60 -5.22
CA LYS A 90 16.08 -6.06 -4.68
C LYS A 90 16.95 -5.61 -5.85
N TYR A 91 17.54 -4.44 -5.73
CA TYR A 91 18.55 -3.97 -6.68
C TYR A 91 19.85 -3.60 -5.97
N GLU A 92 20.94 -3.69 -6.72
CA GLU A 92 22.28 -3.25 -6.35
C GLU A 92 22.76 -2.35 -7.49
N ARG A 93 23.17 -1.13 -7.15
CA ARG A 93 23.60 -0.12 -8.13
C ARG A 93 25.10 -0.17 -8.38
#